data_AF-A0A6A0A4Q5-F1
#
_entry.id   AF-A0A6A0A4Q5-F1
#
_cell.length_a   1.000
_cell.length_b   1.000
_cell.length_c   1.000
_cell.angle_alpha   90.00
_cell.angle_beta   90.00
_cell.angle_gamma   90.00
#
_symmetry.space_group_name_H-M   'P 1'
#
loop_
_entity.id
_entity.type
_entity.pdbx_description
1 polymer ?
#
loop_
_entity_poly.entity_id
_entity_poly.type
_entity_poly.pdbx_seq_one_letter_code
_entity_poly.pdbx_strand_id
1 'polypeptide(L)'
;MFTILGNVSFSTTADIALTATYIHVRDTGSLSAGSASLGPHPRAVTIILNGTRQTPGMNFDNSLPPGAKMMALTGGGRLSLWGQPAGQRWLKLAAATSNNTLLLSSPMHRWAVGQSVVVTSSTYNMQQ
;
A
#
# COMPACT_ATOMS: atom_id res chain seq x y z
N MET A 1 -14.24 13.61 -9.61
CA MET A 1 -14.69 12.36 -8.97
C MET A 1 -14.45 11.23 -9.94
N PHE A 2 -13.92 10.10 -9.50
CA PHE A 2 -13.70 8.90 -10.32
C PHE A 2 -14.61 7.77 -9.81
N THR A 3 -15.62 7.42 -10.58
CA THR A 3 -16.62 6.40 -10.19
C THR A 3 -16.40 5.11 -10.95
N ILE A 4 -16.38 3.99 -10.24
CA ILE A 4 -16.14 2.66 -10.78
C ILE A 4 -17.40 1.81 -10.54
N LEU A 5 -18.13 1.55 -11.62
CA LEU A 5 -19.31 0.68 -11.64
C LEU A 5 -19.00 -0.71 -12.23
N GLY A 6 -17.92 -0.81 -13.01
CA GLY A 6 -17.42 -2.05 -13.62
C GLY A 6 -16.06 -2.46 -13.08
N ASN A 7 -15.30 -3.23 -13.85
CA ASN A 7 -14.00 -3.73 -13.44
C ASN A 7 -12.88 -2.88 -14.04
N VAL A 8 -12.06 -2.28 -13.18
CA VAL A 8 -10.87 -1.51 -13.53
C VAL A 8 -9.66 -2.22 -12.93
N SER A 9 -8.61 -2.38 -13.73
CA SER A 9 -7.33 -2.92 -13.28
C SER A 9 -6.17 -2.04 -13.73
N PHE A 10 -5.12 -1.99 -12.90
CA PHE A 10 -3.89 -1.28 -13.26
C PHE A 10 -3.10 -2.08 -14.30
N SER A 11 -2.52 -1.38 -15.27
CA SER A 11 -1.68 -1.99 -16.31
C SER A 11 -0.48 -2.71 -15.69
N THR A 12 -0.19 -3.93 -16.15
CA THR A 12 0.96 -4.72 -15.67
C THR A 12 2.29 -4.34 -16.35
N THR A 13 2.26 -3.44 -17.33
CA THR A 13 3.44 -3.10 -18.15
C THR A 13 4.11 -1.79 -17.74
N ALA A 14 3.42 -0.94 -16.98
CA ALA A 14 3.90 0.40 -16.63
C ALA A 14 3.62 0.72 -15.17
N ASP A 15 4.42 1.64 -14.62
CA ASP A 15 4.14 2.26 -13.34
C ASP A 15 3.00 3.28 -13.55
N ILE A 16 1.93 3.21 -12.77
CA ILE A 16 0.72 4.01 -12.97
C ILE A 16 0.39 4.81 -11.71
N ALA A 17 0.14 6.10 -11.89
CA ALA A 17 -0.41 6.99 -10.86
C ALA A 17 -1.88 7.31 -11.16
N LEU A 18 -2.81 6.73 -10.39
CA LEU A 18 -4.22 7.12 -10.43
C LEU A 18 -4.42 8.33 -9.51
N THR A 19 -4.67 9.49 -10.11
CA THR A 19 -4.86 10.74 -9.40
C THR A 19 -6.32 11.19 -9.47
N ALA A 20 -6.95 11.41 -8.33
CA ALA A 20 -8.33 11.89 -8.26
C ALA A 20 -8.58 12.62 -6.93
N THR A 21 -9.61 13.46 -6.84
CA THR A 21 -10.05 14.01 -5.54
C THR A 21 -10.84 12.98 -4.73
N TYR A 22 -11.71 12.25 -5.42
CA TYR A 22 -12.52 11.19 -4.85
C TYR A 22 -12.51 9.99 -5.78
N ILE A 23 -12.38 8.80 -5.21
CA ILE A 23 -12.56 7.52 -5.91
C ILE A 23 -13.74 6.80 -5.25
N HIS A 24 -14.72 6.38 -6.03
CA HIS A 24 -15.91 5.72 -5.53
C HIS A 24 -16.17 4.44 -6.29
N VAL A 25 -15.98 3.30 -5.63
CA VAL A 25 -16.29 1.98 -6.18
C VAL A 25 -17.67 1.57 -5.68
N ARG A 26 -18.61 1.37 -6.58
CA ARG A 26 -20.02 1.09 -6.23
C ARG A 26 -20.49 -0.25 -6.74
N ASP A 27 -21.51 -0.77 -6.08
CA ASP A 27 -22.33 -1.88 -6.56
C ASP A 27 -21.47 -3.11 -6.87
N THR A 28 -21.37 -3.52 -8.13
CA THR A 28 -20.52 -4.65 -8.56
C THR A 28 -19.15 -4.23 -9.09
N GLY A 29 -18.83 -2.94 -8.98
CA GLY A 29 -17.57 -2.36 -9.43
C GLY A 29 -16.36 -2.90 -8.66
N SER A 30 -15.21 -2.92 -9.31
CA SER A 30 -13.96 -3.43 -8.76
C SER A 30 -12.77 -2.60 -9.23
N LEU A 31 -11.90 -2.21 -8.30
CA LEU A 31 -10.58 -1.65 -8.59
C LEU A 31 -9.51 -2.64 -8.14
N SER A 32 -8.61 -3.03 -9.06
CA SER A 32 -7.67 -4.12 -8.80
C SER A 32 -6.23 -3.89 -9.28
N ALA A 33 -5.26 -4.34 -8.49
CA ALA A 33 -3.85 -4.45 -8.84
C ALA A 33 -3.32 -5.80 -8.35
N GLY A 34 -2.95 -6.69 -9.27
CA GLY A 34 -2.57 -8.07 -8.95
C GLY A 34 -3.77 -8.91 -8.48
N SER A 35 -3.53 -10.17 -8.10
CA SER A 35 -4.59 -11.06 -7.64
C SER A 35 -4.06 -12.20 -6.75
N ALA A 36 -4.96 -12.88 -6.05
CA ALA A 36 -4.62 -14.09 -5.32
C ALA A 36 -4.10 -15.23 -6.23
N SER A 37 -4.61 -15.31 -7.46
CA SER A 37 -4.29 -16.40 -8.40
C SER A 37 -3.04 -16.14 -9.24
N LEU A 38 -2.76 -14.89 -9.60
CA LEU A 38 -1.62 -14.50 -10.45
C LEU A 38 -0.46 -13.91 -9.63
N GLY A 39 -0.71 -13.60 -8.35
CA GLY A 39 0.27 -13.02 -7.45
C GLY A 39 0.32 -11.49 -7.48
N PRO A 40 1.37 -10.91 -6.88
CA PRO A 40 1.52 -9.48 -6.75
C PRO A 40 1.54 -8.73 -8.08
N HIS A 41 1.08 -7.49 -8.07
CA HIS A 41 1.22 -6.59 -9.21
C HIS A 41 2.71 -6.31 -9.49
N PRO A 42 3.17 -6.43 -10.77
CA PRO A 42 4.61 -6.39 -11.09
C PRO A 42 5.19 -4.98 -11.17
N ARG A 43 4.37 -3.93 -11.20
CA ARG A 43 4.79 -2.54 -11.37
C ARG A 43 4.29 -1.66 -10.22
N ALA A 44 4.84 -0.46 -10.10
CA ALA A 44 4.43 0.47 -9.06
C ALA A 44 3.04 1.04 -9.37
N VAL A 45 2.12 0.92 -8.42
CA VAL A 45 0.80 1.55 -8.47
C VAL A 45 0.73 2.57 -7.36
N THR A 46 0.46 3.82 -7.73
CA THR A 46 0.29 4.93 -6.79
C THR A 46 -1.13 5.47 -6.93
N ILE A 47 -1.85 5.57 -5.82
CA ILE A 47 -3.16 6.21 -5.76
C ILE A 47 -3.00 7.53 -5.02
N ILE A 48 -3.24 8.64 -5.71
CA ILE A 48 -3.06 9.99 -5.18
C ILE A 48 -4.42 10.64 -5.03
N LEU A 49 -4.81 10.91 -3.78
CA LEU A 49 -6.02 11.67 -3.47
C LEU A 49 -5.70 13.16 -3.32
N ASN A 50 -6.08 13.96 -4.31
CA ASN A 50 -5.79 15.40 -4.35
C ASN A 50 -6.91 16.23 -3.73
N GLY A 51 -6.55 17.32 -3.08
CA GLY A 51 -7.52 18.25 -2.50
C GLY A 51 -6.86 19.23 -1.53
N THR A 52 -7.63 20.22 -1.10
CA THR A 52 -7.24 21.28 -0.18
C THR A 52 -8.22 21.33 1.00
N ARG A 53 -7.99 22.22 1.96
CA ARG A 53 -8.95 22.46 3.05
C ARG A 53 -10.30 23.01 2.55
N GLN A 54 -10.30 23.64 1.39
CA GLN A 54 -11.49 24.19 0.72
C GLN A 54 -12.20 23.16 -0.16
N THR A 55 -11.59 21.98 -0.38
CA THR A 55 -12.24 20.94 -1.16
C THR A 55 -13.45 20.42 -0.39
N PRO A 56 -14.67 20.42 -0.98
CA PRO A 56 -15.88 20.01 -0.28
C PRO A 56 -15.80 18.58 0.25
N GLY A 57 -16.53 18.27 1.32
CA GLY A 57 -16.77 16.87 1.67
C GLY A 57 -17.64 16.20 0.62
N MET A 58 -17.34 14.95 0.25
CA MET A 58 -18.27 14.17 -0.58
C MET A 58 -19.31 13.49 0.32
N ASN A 59 -20.60 13.85 0.16
CA ASN A 59 -21.70 13.18 0.85
C ASN A 59 -22.17 11.97 0.04
N PHE A 60 -22.23 10.80 0.68
CA PHE A 60 -22.78 9.57 0.09
C PHE A 60 -24.23 9.32 0.49
N ASP A 61 -24.65 9.95 1.58
CA ASP A 61 -25.99 9.96 2.15
C ASP A 61 -26.18 11.28 2.94
N ASN A 62 -27.28 11.40 3.69
CA ASN A 62 -27.55 12.56 4.57
C ASN A 62 -26.70 12.55 5.87
N SER A 63 -25.65 11.73 5.95
CA SER A 63 -24.73 11.70 7.11
C SER A 63 -23.51 12.62 6.90
N LEU A 64 -22.63 12.68 7.89
CA LEU A 64 -21.44 13.53 7.87
C LEU A 64 -20.50 13.10 6.72
N PRO A 65 -20.05 14.01 5.85
CA PRO A 65 -19.15 13.66 4.76
C PRO A 65 -17.85 13.04 5.30
N PRO A 66 -17.40 11.89 4.77
CA PRO A 66 -16.13 11.26 5.15
C PRO A 66 -14.87 12.10 4.85
N GLY A 67 -15.02 13.22 4.14
CA GLY A 67 -14.00 14.25 4.02
C GLY A 67 -13.73 14.73 2.60
N ALA A 68 -12.72 15.61 2.50
CA ALA A 68 -12.35 16.34 1.29
C ALA A 68 -11.47 15.55 0.30
N LYS A 69 -10.96 14.39 0.73
CA LYS A 69 -10.11 13.48 -0.06
C LYS A 69 -10.48 12.07 0.35
N MET A 70 -10.99 11.28 -0.58
CA MET A 70 -11.59 10.02 -0.16
C MET A 70 -11.58 8.94 -1.24
N MET A 71 -11.35 7.70 -0.81
CA MET A 71 -11.72 6.50 -1.54
C MET A 71 -12.78 5.74 -0.74
N ALA A 72 -13.94 5.45 -1.34
CA ALA A 72 -15.01 4.68 -0.69
C ALA A 72 -15.46 3.53 -1.56
N LEU A 73 -15.89 2.49 -0.87
CA LEU A 73 -16.49 1.29 -1.42
C LEU A 73 -17.90 1.19 -0.83
N THR A 74 -18.92 1.21 -1.67
CA THR A 74 -20.33 1.15 -1.20
C THR A 74 -21.13 0.16 -2.05
N GLY A 75 -22.23 -0.37 -1.52
CA GLY A 75 -23.14 -1.24 -2.29
C GLY A 75 -22.54 -2.56 -2.77
N GLY A 76 -21.41 -2.99 -2.19
CA GLY A 76 -20.69 -4.21 -2.60
C GLY A 76 -19.46 -3.97 -3.48
N GLY A 77 -19.11 -2.71 -3.76
CA GLY A 77 -17.90 -2.35 -4.51
C GLY A 77 -16.64 -2.92 -3.87
N ARG A 78 -15.64 -3.27 -4.69
CA ARG A 78 -14.46 -4.04 -4.26
C ARG A 78 -13.14 -3.32 -4.54
N LEU A 79 -12.18 -3.48 -3.63
CA LEU A 79 -10.79 -3.09 -3.81
C LEU A 79 -9.92 -4.32 -3.56
N SER A 80 -9.06 -4.66 -4.52
CA SER A 80 -8.16 -5.80 -4.43
C SER A 80 -6.74 -5.36 -4.81
N LEU A 81 -5.89 -5.17 -3.81
CA LEU A 81 -4.52 -4.69 -4.00
C LEU A 81 -3.53 -5.74 -3.48
N TRP A 82 -2.85 -6.40 -4.41
CA TRP A 82 -1.85 -7.42 -4.13
C TRP A 82 -0.47 -6.84 -4.44
N GLY A 83 0.15 -6.26 -3.41
CA GLY A 83 1.53 -5.79 -3.48
C GLY A 83 2.53 -6.93 -3.29
N GLN A 84 3.80 -6.68 -3.63
CA GLN A 84 4.88 -7.57 -3.21
C GLN A 84 4.82 -7.71 -1.68
N PRO A 85 4.92 -8.94 -1.12
CA PRO A 85 4.99 -9.11 0.33
C PRO A 85 6.07 -8.19 0.88
N ALA A 86 5.75 -7.46 1.95
CA ALA A 86 6.78 -6.74 2.67
C ALA A 86 7.85 -7.75 3.08
N GLY A 87 9.10 -7.55 2.66
CA GLY A 87 10.22 -8.36 3.16
C GLY A 87 10.23 -8.34 4.68
N GLN A 88 10.81 -9.36 5.31
CA GLN A 88 10.90 -9.40 6.77
C GLN A 88 11.63 -8.14 7.24
N ARG A 89 10.91 -7.25 7.92
CA ARG A 89 11.42 -5.92 8.27
C ARG A 89 12.41 -5.96 9.43
N TRP A 90 12.42 -7.06 10.18
CA TRP A 90 13.19 -7.20 11.41
C TRP A 90 13.87 -8.56 11.44
N LEU A 91 15.18 -8.52 11.65
CA LEU A 91 16.00 -9.70 11.90
C LEU A 91 16.58 -9.58 13.30
N LYS A 92 16.59 -10.70 14.02
CA LYS A 92 17.27 -10.78 15.31
C LYS A 92 18.75 -11.03 15.07
N LEU A 93 19.61 -10.25 15.70
CA LEU A 93 21.04 -10.47 15.65
C LEU A 93 21.37 -11.83 16.29
N ALA A 94 21.98 -12.74 15.53
CA ALA A 94 22.26 -14.10 15.99
C ALA A 94 23.44 -14.16 16.99
N ALA A 95 24.40 -13.24 16.88
CA ALA A 95 25.56 -13.14 17.75
C ALA A 95 26.08 -11.70 17.78
N ALA A 96 26.76 -11.32 18.87
CA ALA A 96 27.47 -10.05 18.92
C ALA A 96 28.54 -9.98 17.81
N THR A 97 28.68 -8.82 17.19
CA THR A 97 29.75 -8.55 16.20
C THR A 97 30.65 -7.46 16.75
N SER A 98 31.97 -7.66 16.64
CA SER A 98 32.98 -6.65 16.95
C SER A 98 33.33 -5.76 15.75
N ASN A 99 32.75 -6.05 14.58
CA ASN A 99 33.12 -5.43 13.31
C ASN A 99 32.00 -4.52 12.81
N ASN A 100 32.34 -3.52 11.98
CA ASN A 100 31.39 -2.61 11.33
C ASN A 100 30.63 -3.27 10.16
N THR A 101 30.53 -4.60 10.13
CA THR A 101 29.92 -5.39 9.07
C THR A 101 28.86 -6.31 9.63
N LEU A 102 27.69 -6.34 9.00
CA LEU A 102 26.60 -7.28 9.30
C LEU A 102 26.51 -8.32 8.19
N LEU A 103 26.55 -9.59 8.56
CA LEU A 103 26.33 -10.71 7.64
C LEU A 103 24.87 -11.17 7.74
N LEU A 104 24.19 -11.24 6.61
CA LEU A 104 22.81 -11.74 6.54
C LEU A 104 22.82 -13.23 6.20
N SER A 105 22.27 -14.06 7.07
CA SER A 105 22.09 -15.50 6.78
C SER A 105 20.99 -15.71 5.74
N SER A 106 21.16 -16.72 4.90
CA SER A 106 20.12 -17.11 3.94
C SER A 106 18.88 -17.68 4.66
N PRO A 107 17.66 -17.35 4.22
CA PRO A 107 17.34 -16.44 3.12
C PRO A 107 17.44 -14.97 3.53
N MET A 108 17.96 -14.11 2.64
CA MET A 108 18.18 -12.67 2.91
C MET A 108 16.88 -11.83 3.05
N HIS A 109 15.70 -12.46 3.10
CA HIS A 109 14.38 -11.83 3.29
C HIS A 109 14.14 -10.49 2.58
N ARG A 110 14.68 -10.33 1.36
CA ARG A 110 14.64 -9.11 0.53
C ARG A 110 15.46 -7.91 1.03
N TRP A 111 16.40 -8.13 1.94
CA TRP A 111 17.46 -7.18 2.26
C TRP A 111 18.54 -7.27 1.17
N ALA A 112 19.07 -6.13 0.76
CA ALA A 112 20.15 -6.05 -0.22
C ALA A 112 21.42 -5.44 0.40
N VAL A 113 22.58 -5.87 -0.08
CA VAL A 113 23.87 -5.27 0.29
C VAL A 113 23.85 -3.78 -0.07
N GLY A 114 24.30 -2.94 0.86
CA GLY A 114 24.32 -1.48 0.69
C GLY A 114 23.04 -0.76 1.14
N GLN A 115 21.99 -1.48 1.57
CA GLN A 115 20.84 -0.84 2.22
C GLN A 115 21.20 -0.33 3.61
N SER A 116 20.67 0.85 3.96
CA SER A 116 20.74 1.38 5.32
C SER A 116 19.85 0.57 6.26
N VAL A 117 20.40 0.20 7.41
CA VAL A 117 19.70 -0.57 8.44
C VAL A 117 19.80 0.14 9.77
N VAL A 118 18.76 0.01 10.60
CA VAL A 118 18.79 0.47 12.00
C VAL A 118 19.05 -0.74 12.88
N VAL A 119 20.14 -0.69 13.64
CA VAL A 119 20.43 -1.68 14.67
C VAL A 119 19.93 -1.14 15.99
N THR A 120 19.15 -1.94 16.70
CA THR A 120 18.60 -1.57 18.00
C THR A 120 18.81 -2.70 19.00
N SER A 121 18.82 -2.36 20.29
CA SER A 121 18.88 -3.35 21.37
C SER A 121 17.66 -4.27 21.29
N SER A 122 17.81 -5.53 21.68
CA SER A 122 16.66 -6.44 21.84
C SER A 122 15.68 -5.99 22.92
N THR A 123 16.06 -5.05 23.78
CA THR A 123 15.18 -4.40 24.76
C THR A 123 14.38 -3.23 24.18
N TYR A 124 14.69 -2.77 22.98
CA TYR A 124 13.96 -1.69 22.32
C TYR A 124 12.63 -2.21 21.79
N ASN A 125 11.54 -1.59 22.25
CA ASN A 125 10.19 -1.90 21.82
C ASN A 125 9.62 -0.70 21.04
N MET A 126 9.34 -0.87 19.74
CA MET A 126 8.78 0.19 18.89
C MET A 126 7.28 0.46 19.17
N GLN A 127 6.62 -0.39 19.96
CA GLN A 127 5.20 -0.28 20.31
C GLN A 127 4.97 0.33 21.70
N GLN A 128 6.02 0.62 22.46
CA GLN A 128 5.97 1.41 23.69
C GLN A 128 6.32 2.86 23.37
#